data_AF-A0A1G3CHU9-F1
#
_entry.id   AF-A0A1G3CHU9-F1
#
_cell.length_a   1.000
_cell.length_b   1.000
_cell.length_c   1.000
_cell.angle_alpha   90.00
_cell.angle_beta   90.00
_cell.angle_gamma   90.00
#
_symmetry.space_group_name_H-M   'P 1'
#
loop_
_entity.id
_entity.type
_entity.pdbx_description
1 polymer ?
#
loop_
_entity_poly.entity_id
_entity_poly.type
_entity_poly.pdbx_seq_one_letter_code
_entity_poly.pdbx_strand_id
1 'polypeptide(L)'
;VCILIPFILFIAMFVPFIKEGNVCLSLEISHWKFDITYEGVWTFLNIIVKSTLSIFLLVIATSTTTFPDFLKGLDMLRVPRLLVMLMSFMYRYIFVLIDEARRLLRARSLRYFGSRYKEQFRAMGYMIGVLFIRTFERAERIYSAMIIRGFSGEILSVKRFRFSSMDILFMVGIIVSLVCIVSGLVNKIEHMRVSGAHLWQGL
;
A
#
# COMPACT_ATOMS: atom_id res chain seq x y z
N VAL A 1 -11.68 0.08 1.65
CA VAL A 1 -12.33 -1.02 0.88
C VAL A 1 -13.49 -0.49 0.04
N CYS A 2 -14.49 0.19 0.63
CA CYS A 2 -15.65 0.72 -0.12
C CYS A 2 -15.32 1.67 -1.29
N ILE A 3 -14.21 2.41 -1.25
CA ILE A 3 -13.80 3.32 -2.36
C ILE A 3 -13.04 2.57 -3.46
N LEU A 4 -12.35 1.47 -3.12
CA LEU A 4 -11.46 0.76 -4.04
C LEU A 4 -12.24 -0.21 -4.94
N ILE A 5 -13.25 -0.90 -4.40
CA ILE A 5 -14.08 -1.85 -5.15
C ILE A 5 -14.76 -1.20 -6.36
N PRO A 6 -15.46 -0.06 -6.26
CA PRO A 6 -16.09 0.56 -7.42
C PRO A 6 -15.06 1.08 -8.44
N PHE A 7 -13.89 1.54 -8.00
CA PHE A 7 -12.81 1.98 -8.89
C PHE A 7 -12.23 0.82 -9.71
N ILE A 8 -11.99 -0.32 -9.07
CA ILE A 8 -11.49 -1.50 -9.77
C ILE A 8 -12.54 -2.08 -10.71
N LEU A 9 -13.80 -2.14 -10.28
CA LEU A 9 -14.90 -2.61 -11.12
C LEU A 9 -15.07 -1.71 -12.35
N PHE A 10 -14.94 -0.40 -12.17
CA PHE A 10 -14.97 0.57 -13.28
C PHE A 10 -13.85 0.33 -14.29
N ILE A 11 -12.59 0.19 -13.85
CA ILE A 11 -11.47 -0.08 -14.76
C ILE A 11 -11.61 -1.45 -15.43
N ALA A 12 -11.97 -2.47 -14.66
CA ALA A 12 -12.08 -3.83 -15.15
C ALA A 12 -13.20 -3.94 -16.22
N MET A 13 -14.30 -3.19 -16.08
CA MET A 13 -15.42 -3.21 -17.03
C MET A 13 -14.99 -2.85 -18.47
N PHE A 14 -13.93 -2.06 -18.66
CA PHE A 14 -13.42 -1.71 -19.98
C PHE A 14 -12.48 -2.77 -20.59
N VAL A 15 -11.91 -3.67 -19.79
CA VAL A 15 -10.99 -4.73 -20.23
C VAL A 15 -11.60 -5.68 -21.27
N PRO A 16 -12.85 -6.17 -21.16
CA PRO A 16 -13.43 -7.03 -22.18
C PRO A 16 -13.67 -6.33 -23.52
N PHE A 17 -13.68 -4.99 -23.56
CA PHE A 17 -13.85 -4.21 -24.78
C PHE A 17 -12.52 -3.84 -25.48
N ILE A 18 -11.40 -3.89 -24.76
CA ILE A 18 -10.07 -3.49 -25.27
C ILE A 18 -9.28 -4.71 -25.78
N LYS A 19 -9.58 -5.91 -25.26
CA LYS A 19 -8.78 -7.10 -25.56
C LYS A 19 -9.28 -7.81 -26.83
N GLU A 20 -8.48 -7.73 -27.89
CA GLU A 20 -8.68 -8.47 -29.15
C GLU A 20 -8.49 -9.98 -28.92
N GLY A 21 -9.37 -10.80 -29.49
CA GLY A 21 -9.29 -12.27 -29.43
C GLY A 21 -10.54 -12.92 -30.03
N ASN A 22 -10.73 -14.23 -29.81
CA ASN A 22 -11.87 -14.96 -30.36
C ASN A 22 -13.22 -14.36 -29.91
N VAL A 23 -13.94 -13.80 -30.88
CA VAL A 23 -15.21 -13.09 -30.71
C VAL A 23 -16.32 -14.11 -30.47
N CYS A 24 -17.02 -14.02 -29.33
CA CYS A 24 -18.19 -14.87 -29.08
C CYS A 24 -19.49 -14.24 -29.60
N LEU A 25 -19.54 -12.91 -29.69
CA LEU A 25 -20.75 -12.18 -30.03
C LEU A 25 -20.33 -10.87 -30.70
N SER A 26 -20.49 -10.79 -32.02
CA SER A 26 -20.38 -9.56 -32.79
C SER A 26 -21.77 -8.98 -32.95
N LEU A 27 -22.10 -7.96 -32.15
CA LEU A 27 -23.34 -7.20 -32.32
C LEU A 27 -23.04 -6.01 -33.24
N GLU A 28 -23.37 -6.14 -34.53
CA GLU A 28 -23.34 -5.02 -35.47
C GLU A 28 -24.64 -4.21 -35.33
N ILE A 29 -24.57 -3.09 -34.60
CA ILE A 29 -25.61 -2.06 -34.60
C ILE A 29 -25.07 -0.86 -35.40
N SER A 30 -25.35 -0.89 -36.71
CA SER A 30 -25.23 0.17 -37.74
C SER A 30 -23.87 0.91 -37.91
N HIS A 31 -23.24 1.39 -36.84
CA HIS A 31 -21.96 2.14 -36.90
C HIS A 31 -20.97 1.84 -35.75
N TRP A 32 -21.35 1.02 -34.76
CA TRP A 32 -20.48 0.64 -33.65
C TRP A 32 -20.39 -0.89 -33.57
N LYS A 33 -19.16 -1.42 -33.67
CA LYS A 33 -18.89 -2.85 -33.48
C LYS A 33 -18.54 -3.07 -32.01
N PHE A 34 -19.41 -3.79 -31.31
CA PHE A 34 -19.13 -4.26 -29.96
C PHE A 34 -18.77 -5.74 -30.03
N ASP A 35 -17.48 -6.02 -29.96
CA ASP A 35 -16.95 -7.39 -29.95
C ASP A 35 -16.66 -7.79 -28.49
N ILE A 36 -17.45 -8.73 -27.96
CA ILE A 36 -17.17 -9.32 -26.65
C ILE A 36 -16.29 -10.55 -26.85
N THR A 37 -15.02 -10.41 -26.46
CA THR A 37 -14.01 -11.47 -26.58
C THR A 37 -14.05 -12.42 -25.38
N TYR A 38 -13.99 -13.73 -25.62
CA TYR A 38 -13.91 -14.75 -24.55
C TYR A 38 -12.73 -14.52 -23.61
N GLU A 39 -11.57 -14.17 -24.18
CA GLU A 39 -10.38 -13.81 -23.41
C GLU A 39 -10.55 -12.55 -22.56
N GLY A 40 -11.36 -11.60 -23.03
CA GLY A 40 -11.67 -10.36 -22.32
C GLY A 40 -12.40 -10.62 -21.01
N VAL A 41 -13.40 -11.50 -21.03
CA VAL A 41 -14.19 -11.91 -19.85
C VAL A 41 -13.33 -12.66 -18.83
N TRP A 42 -12.46 -13.57 -19.26
CA TRP A 42 -11.53 -14.25 -18.35
C TRP A 42 -10.50 -13.31 -17.73
N THR A 43 -10.03 -12.33 -18.49
CA THR A 43 -9.09 -11.32 -18.00
C THR A 43 -9.77 -10.42 -16.96
N PHE A 44 -11.01 -10.00 -17.25
CA PHE A 44 -11.86 -9.25 -16.33
C PHE A 44 -12.06 -9.97 -14.98
N LEU A 45 -12.49 -11.23 -15.01
CA LEU A 45 -12.69 -12.03 -13.80
C LEU A 45 -11.39 -12.19 -13.00
N ASN A 46 -10.27 -12.45 -13.67
CA ASN A 46 -8.97 -12.56 -13.00
C ASN A 46 -8.56 -11.25 -12.31
N ILE A 47 -8.78 -10.10 -12.96
CA ILE A 47 -8.47 -8.79 -12.37
C ILE A 47 -9.29 -8.57 -11.11
N ILE A 48 -10.61 -8.80 -11.16
CA ILE A 48 -11.51 -8.63 -10.01
C ILE A 48 -11.11 -9.52 -8.83
N VAL A 49 -10.86 -10.81 -9.10
CA VAL A 49 -10.49 -11.77 -8.06
C VAL A 49 -9.14 -11.39 -7.44
N LYS A 50 -8.13 -11.13 -8.27
CA LYS A 50 -6.78 -10.79 -7.81
C LYS A 50 -6.75 -9.49 -7.01
N SER A 51 -7.44 -8.45 -7.49
CA SER A 51 -7.48 -7.15 -6.81
C SER A 51 -8.19 -7.24 -5.46
N THR A 52 -9.30 -7.99 -5.41
CA THR A 52 -10.09 -8.17 -4.18
C THR A 52 -9.26 -8.93 -3.14
N LEU A 53 -8.62 -10.04 -3.53
CA LEU A 53 -7.69 -10.79 -2.69
C LEU A 53 -6.52 -9.92 -2.19
N SER A 54 -5.91 -9.13 -3.08
CA SER A 54 -4.79 -8.25 -2.70
C SER A 54 -5.20 -7.21 -1.65
N ILE A 55 -6.40 -6.63 -1.78
CA ILE A 55 -6.91 -5.66 -0.79
C ILE A 55 -7.19 -6.35 0.53
N PHE A 56 -7.82 -7.53 0.52
CA PHE A 56 -8.06 -8.30 1.74
C PHE A 56 -6.76 -8.64 2.46
N LEU A 57 -5.74 -9.12 1.74
CA LEU A 57 -4.42 -9.40 2.29
C LEU A 57 -3.79 -8.15 2.91
N LEU A 58 -3.87 -7.00 2.23
CA LEU A 58 -3.34 -5.74 2.75
C LEU A 58 -4.05 -5.31 4.04
N VAL A 59 -5.38 -5.43 4.09
CA VAL A 59 -6.18 -5.09 5.28
C VAL A 59 -5.83 -6.02 6.45
N ILE A 60 -5.76 -7.33 6.21
CA ILE A 60 -5.37 -8.31 7.22
C ILE A 60 -3.97 -7.99 7.74
N ALA A 61 -2.99 -7.82 6.83
CA ALA A 61 -1.60 -7.53 7.20
C ALA A 61 -1.46 -6.24 8.02
N THR A 62 -2.17 -5.17 7.63
CA THR A 62 -2.16 -3.90 8.35
C THR A 62 -2.85 -4.00 9.72
N SER A 63 -3.86 -4.87 9.85
CA SER A 63 -4.59 -5.09 11.10
C SER A 63 -3.83 -5.96 12.10
N THR A 64 -3.11 -6.98 11.62
CA THR A 64 -2.38 -7.92 12.47
C THR A 64 -0.98 -7.46 12.83
N THR A 65 -0.36 -6.60 12.01
CA THR A 65 1.03 -6.16 12.20
C THR A 65 1.11 -4.74 12.74
N THR A 66 1.72 -4.56 13.91
CA THR A 66 1.94 -3.22 14.47
C THR A 66 3.16 -2.54 13.81
N PHE A 67 3.16 -1.20 13.75
CA PHE A 67 4.29 -0.46 13.17
C PHE A 67 5.65 -0.74 13.86
N PRO A 68 5.74 -0.88 15.20
CA PRO A 68 6.98 -1.30 15.86
C PRO A 68 7.46 -2.69 15.43
N ASP A 69 6.53 -3.63 15.17
CA ASP A 69 6.89 -4.97 14.69
C ASP A 69 7.40 -4.90 13.24
N PHE A 70 6.81 -4.05 12.41
CA PHE A 70 7.29 -3.79 11.06
C PHE A 70 8.73 -3.20 11.04
N LEU A 71 9.01 -2.19 11.87
CA LEU A 71 10.35 -1.60 11.99
C LEU A 71 11.41 -2.61 12.41
N LYS A 72 11.03 -3.53 13.28
CA LYS A 72 11.94 -4.58 13.71
C LYS A 72 12.15 -5.65 12.64
N GLY A 73 11.16 -5.91 11.80
CA GLY A 73 11.36 -6.66 10.57
C GLY A 73 12.45 -6.02 9.69
N LEU A 74 12.42 -4.69 9.52
CA LEU A 74 13.46 -3.97 8.77
C LEU A 74 14.86 -4.08 9.43
N ASP A 75 14.93 -4.03 10.76
CA ASP A 75 16.18 -4.24 11.49
C ASP A 75 16.76 -5.65 11.25
N MET A 76 15.90 -6.69 11.23
CA MET A 76 16.30 -8.06 10.89
C MET A 76 16.74 -8.21 9.43
N LEU A 77 16.18 -7.42 8.51
CA LEU A 77 16.60 -7.34 7.11
C LEU A 77 17.93 -6.57 6.91
N ARG A 78 18.63 -6.20 8.00
CA ARG A 78 19.89 -5.43 7.99
C ARG A 78 19.77 -4.04 7.37
N VAL A 79 18.60 -3.41 7.45
CA VAL A 79 18.47 -1.98 7.15
C VAL A 79 19.35 -1.18 8.12
N PRO A 80 20.06 -0.13 7.68
CA PRO A 80 20.89 0.69 8.57
C PRO A 80 20.12 1.16 9.81
N ARG A 81 20.69 0.94 11.00
CA ARG A 81 20.06 1.27 12.30
C ARG A 81 19.59 2.71 12.40
N LEU A 82 20.30 3.63 11.75
CA LEU A 82 19.92 5.04 11.66
C LEU A 82 18.54 5.23 11.01
N LEU A 83 18.22 4.50 9.94
CA LEU A 83 16.92 4.60 9.26
C LEU A 83 15.80 4.04 10.15
N VAL A 84 16.02 2.90 10.79
CA VAL A 84 15.04 2.30 11.72
C VAL A 84 14.76 3.26 12.89
N MET A 85 15.81 3.90 13.41
CA MET A 85 15.70 4.92 14.44
C MET A 85 14.89 6.13 13.99
N LEU A 86 15.23 6.71 12.83
CA LEU A 86 14.51 7.86 12.28
C LEU A 86 13.03 7.54 12.08
N MET A 87 12.71 6.37 11.53
CA MET A 87 11.32 5.92 11.33
C MET A 87 10.58 5.73 12.66
N SER A 88 11.24 5.19 13.70
CA SER A 88 10.68 5.07 15.05
C SER A 88 10.32 6.44 15.64
N PHE A 89 11.22 7.43 15.51
CA PHE A 89 10.93 8.79 15.94
C PHE A 89 9.81 9.43 15.12
N MET A 90 9.84 9.29 13.79
CA MET A 90 8.79 9.81 12.92
C MET A 90 7.41 9.29 13.33
N TYR A 91 7.28 7.99 13.59
CA TYR A 91 6.01 7.39 14.03
C TYR A 91 5.59 7.82 15.43
N ARG A 92 6.52 7.94 16.38
CA ARG A 92 6.17 8.44 17.71
C ARG A 92 5.73 9.92 17.66
N TYR A 93 6.43 10.73 16.88
CA TYR A 93 6.21 12.18 16.86
C TYR A 93 5.09 12.60 15.93
N ILE A 94 4.73 11.85 14.89
CA ILE A 94 3.61 12.23 14.00
C ILE A 94 2.30 12.43 14.78
N PHE A 95 2.01 11.59 15.77
CA PHE A 95 0.83 11.76 16.64
C PHE A 95 0.90 13.05 17.46
N VAL A 96 2.08 13.37 17.99
CA VAL A 96 2.32 14.60 18.74
C VAL A 96 2.15 15.83 17.85
N LEU A 97 2.62 15.76 16.60
CA LEU A 97 2.47 16.83 15.61
C LEU A 97 1.02 17.03 15.19
N ILE A 98 0.28 15.94 15.00
CA ILE A 98 -1.15 15.97 14.68
C ILE A 98 -1.92 16.66 15.81
N ASP A 99 -1.63 16.35 17.07
CA ASP A 99 -2.31 16.99 18.20
C ASP A 99 -2.00 18.47 18.31
N GLU A 100 -0.76 18.86 18.01
CA GLU A 100 -0.35 20.26 17.97
C GLU A 100 -1.01 21.02 16.81
N ALA A 101 -1.04 20.41 15.62
CA ALA A 101 -1.74 20.95 14.46
C ALA A 101 -3.25 21.11 14.74
N ARG A 102 -3.88 20.12 15.38
CA ARG A 102 -5.30 20.20 15.81
C ARG A 102 -5.53 21.31 16.83
N ARG A 103 -4.58 21.57 17.74
CA ARG A 103 -4.65 22.71 18.67
C ARG A 103 -4.59 24.04 17.92
N LEU A 104 -3.67 24.19 16.97
CA LEU A 104 -3.57 25.39 16.13
C LEU A 104 -4.83 25.61 15.28
N LEU A 105 -5.37 24.55 14.69
CA LEU A 105 -6.61 24.61 13.91
C LEU A 105 -7.81 25.05 14.76
N ARG A 106 -7.96 24.52 15.98
CA ARG A 106 -9.01 24.94 16.92
C ARG A 106 -8.84 26.39 17.38
N ALA A 107 -7.62 26.81 17.68
CA ALA A 107 -7.35 28.21 18.04
C ALA A 107 -7.69 29.17 16.89
N ARG A 108 -7.38 28.76 15.65
CA ARG A 108 -7.76 29.51 14.44
C ARG A 108 -9.27 29.59 14.28
N SER A 109 -9.99 28.49 14.41
CA SER A 109 -11.45 28.47 14.21
C SER A 109 -12.19 29.36 15.22
N LEU A 110 -11.62 29.59 16.41
CA LEU A 110 -12.18 30.51 17.40
C LEU A 110 -11.88 32.00 17.12
N ARG A 111 -10.77 32.31 16.44
CA ARG A 111 -10.32 33.70 16.19
C ARG A 111 -10.75 34.25 14.84
N TYR A 112 -10.94 33.40 13.84
CA TYR A 112 -11.09 33.83 12.45
C TYR A 112 -12.26 33.13 11.77
N PHE A 113 -13.31 33.91 11.45
CA PHE A 113 -14.49 33.52 10.69
C PHE A 113 -14.49 34.07 9.25
N GLY A 114 -13.31 34.40 8.69
CA GLY A 114 -13.24 35.01 7.36
C GLY A 114 -13.40 34.01 6.21
N SER A 115 -14.23 34.38 5.24
CA SER A 115 -14.67 33.52 4.11
C SER A 115 -13.68 33.48 2.93
N ARG A 116 -12.74 34.43 2.85
CA ARG A 116 -11.88 34.59 1.66
C ARG A 116 -10.76 33.53 1.58
N TYR A 117 -10.76 32.72 0.53
CA TYR A 117 -9.75 31.68 0.28
C TYR A 117 -8.29 32.18 0.42
N LYS A 118 -7.96 33.38 -0.09
CA LYS A 118 -6.60 33.94 -0.01
C LYS A 118 -6.10 34.11 1.43
N GLU A 119 -6.96 34.59 2.32
CA GLU A 119 -6.62 34.78 3.74
C GLU A 119 -6.49 33.43 4.46
N GLN A 120 -7.28 32.43 4.04
CA GLN A 120 -7.19 31.07 4.58
C GLN A 120 -5.85 30.40 4.27
N PHE A 121 -5.33 30.57 3.06
CA PHE A 121 -4.00 30.07 2.67
C PHE A 121 -2.88 30.78 3.43
N ARG A 122 -2.98 32.12 3.58
CA ARG A 122 -2.01 32.89 4.37
C ARG A 122 -1.97 32.42 5.82
N ALA A 123 -3.13 32.20 6.43
CA ALA A 123 -3.24 31.65 7.78
C ALA A 123 -2.69 30.22 7.89
N MET A 124 -2.86 29.37 6.88
CA MET A 124 -2.22 28.05 6.83
C MET A 124 -0.69 28.17 6.80
N GLY A 125 -0.14 29.06 6.00
CA GLY A 125 1.31 29.32 5.97
C GLY A 125 1.85 29.71 7.35
N TYR A 126 1.18 30.60 8.07
CA TYR A 126 1.56 30.97 9.44
C TYR A 126 1.48 29.78 10.41
N MET A 127 0.43 28.96 10.34
CA MET A 127 0.31 27.77 11.19
C MET A 127 1.43 26.77 10.93
N ILE A 128 1.79 26.54 9.66
CA ILE A 128 2.90 25.66 9.28
C ILE A 128 4.22 26.21 9.82
N GLY A 129 4.46 27.52 9.68
CA GLY A 129 5.68 28.16 10.21
C GLY A 129 5.80 28.04 11.73
N VAL A 130 4.70 28.29 12.46
CA VAL A 130 4.66 28.11 13.92
C VAL A 130 4.88 26.65 14.31
N LEU A 131 4.25 25.72 13.60
CA LEU A 131 4.44 24.29 13.84
C LEU A 131 5.90 23.91 13.62
N PHE A 132 6.52 24.33 12.51
CA PHE A 132 7.91 24.06 12.19
C PHE A 132 8.86 24.51 13.32
N ILE A 133 8.76 25.77 13.77
CA ILE A 133 9.59 26.31 14.85
C ILE A 133 9.41 25.48 16.13
N ARG A 134 8.16 25.19 16.52
CA ARG A 134 7.86 24.38 17.72
C ARG A 134 8.43 22.96 17.61
N THR A 135 8.37 22.35 16.43
CA THR A 135 8.93 21.01 16.20
C THR A 135 10.44 21.00 16.26
N PHE A 136 11.09 22.02 15.72
CA PHE A 136 12.55 22.16 15.74
C PHE A 136 13.07 22.32 17.17
N GLU A 137 12.51 23.27 17.95
CA GLU A 137 12.85 23.43 19.37
C GLU A 137 12.60 22.16 20.19
N ARG A 138 11.56 21.41 19.83
CA ARG A 138 11.26 20.15 20.49
C ARG A 138 12.30 19.07 20.15
N ALA A 139 12.73 18.99 18.89
CA ALA A 139 13.77 18.06 18.45
C ALA A 139 15.08 18.32 19.21
N GLU A 140 15.49 19.58 19.32
CA GLU A 140 16.66 19.99 20.11
C GLU A 140 16.55 19.56 21.58
N ARG A 141 15.41 19.86 22.24
CA ARG A 141 15.18 19.42 23.64
C ARG A 141 15.26 17.91 23.81
N ILE A 142 14.71 17.16 22.85
CA ILE A 142 14.73 15.70 22.87
C ILE A 142 16.15 15.17 22.67
N TYR A 143 16.90 15.75 21.75
CA TYR A 143 18.29 15.38 21.48
C TYR A 143 19.19 15.63 22.70
N SER A 144 19.08 16.80 23.33
CA SER A 144 19.81 17.10 24.58
C SER A 144 19.44 16.13 25.69
N ALA A 145 18.16 15.77 25.84
CA ALA A 145 17.73 14.78 26.81
C ALA A 145 18.25 13.36 26.50
N MET A 146 18.45 13.02 25.22
CA MET A 146 19.07 11.76 24.82
C MET A 146 20.55 11.72 25.19
N ILE A 147 21.30 12.80 24.93
CA ILE A 147 22.72 12.90 25.32
C ILE A 147 22.88 12.70 26.83
N ILE A 148 22.07 13.38 27.65
CA ILE A 148 22.13 13.26 29.12
C ILE A 148 21.86 11.82 29.60
N ARG A 149 21.03 11.07 28.86
CA ARG A 149 20.74 9.65 29.16
C ARG A 149 21.79 8.67 28.64
N GLY A 150 22.90 9.17 28.10
CA GLY A 150 23.99 8.33 27.58
C GLY A 150 23.72 7.77 26.18
N PHE A 151 23.01 8.53 25.33
CA PHE A 151 22.76 8.10 23.95
C PHE A 151 24.07 7.94 23.16
N SER A 152 24.36 6.71 22.74
CA SER A 152 25.56 6.32 22.00
C SER A 152 25.37 6.25 20.49
N GLY A 153 24.27 6.81 19.96
CA GLY A 153 23.93 6.72 18.53
C GLY A 153 23.04 5.52 18.17
N GLU A 154 22.66 4.68 19.14
CA GLU A 154 21.78 3.53 18.93
C GLU A 154 20.60 3.53 19.90
N ILE A 155 19.41 3.19 19.39
CA ILE A 155 18.23 2.93 20.21
C ILE A 155 18.03 1.43 20.26
N LEU A 156 18.20 0.85 21.44
CA LEU A 156 17.96 -0.57 21.68
C LEU A 156 16.45 -0.85 21.55
N SER A 157 16.06 -1.66 20.57
CA SER A 157 14.69 -2.14 20.47
C SER A 157 14.45 -3.21 21.55
N VAL A 158 13.53 -2.94 22.49
CA VAL A 158 13.33 -3.77 23.70
C VAL A 158 12.53 -5.05 23.41
N LYS A 159 11.83 -5.12 22.28
CA LYS A 159 10.93 -6.23 21.96
C LYS A 159 11.72 -7.35 21.28
N ARG A 160 11.83 -8.55 21.87
CA ARG A 160 12.39 -9.75 21.19
C ARG A 160 11.30 -10.46 20.39
N PHE A 161 11.62 -10.94 19.18
CA PHE A 161 10.64 -11.70 18.37
C PHE A 161 10.75 -13.13 18.87
N ARG A 162 9.62 -13.71 19.26
CA ARG A 162 9.56 -15.13 19.58
C ARG A 162 8.92 -15.80 18.37
N PHE A 163 9.69 -16.64 17.69
CA PHE A 163 9.14 -17.52 16.67
C PHE A 163 8.17 -18.48 17.36
N SER A 164 6.89 -18.38 17.03
CA SER A 164 5.88 -19.33 17.45
C SER A 164 5.82 -20.48 16.46
N SER A 165 5.52 -21.70 16.92
CA SER A 165 5.32 -22.86 16.04
C SER A 165 4.21 -22.63 15.01
N MET A 166 3.28 -21.72 15.31
CA MET A 166 2.21 -21.30 14.41
C MET A 166 2.71 -20.43 13.26
N ASP A 167 3.81 -19.68 13.45
CA ASP A 167 4.45 -18.88 12.39
C ASP A 167 5.12 -19.80 11.35
N ILE A 168 5.67 -20.93 11.81
CA ILE A 168 6.29 -21.95 10.95
C ILE A 168 5.22 -22.62 10.09
N LEU A 169 4.09 -23.03 10.70
CA LEU A 169 2.98 -23.63 9.95
C LEU A 169 2.42 -22.65 8.90
N PHE A 170 2.29 -21.37 9.26
CA PHE A 170 1.85 -20.33 8.34
C PHE A 170 2.84 -20.09 7.19
N MET A 171 4.16 -20.06 7.47
CA MET A 171 5.18 -19.96 6.42
C MET A 171 5.17 -21.16 5.48
N VAL A 172 5.03 -22.38 6.00
CA VAL A 172 4.92 -23.59 5.17
C VAL A 172 3.67 -23.51 4.29
N GLY A 173 2.52 -23.10 4.84
CA GLY A 173 1.29 -22.92 4.07
C GLY A 173 1.43 -21.89 2.94
N ILE A 174 2.10 -20.77 3.20
CA ILE A 174 2.39 -19.75 2.17
C ILE A 174 3.28 -20.32 1.07
N ILE A 175 4.38 -20.99 1.43
CA ILE A 175 5.33 -21.55 0.46
C ILE A 175 4.65 -22.58 -0.43
N VAL A 176 3.84 -23.48 0.14
CA VAL A 176 3.06 -24.46 -0.62
C VAL A 176 2.08 -23.78 -1.57
N SER A 177 1.37 -22.74 -1.11
CA SER A 177 0.44 -22.00 -1.99
C SER A 177 1.15 -21.30 -3.15
N LEU A 178 2.32 -20.69 -2.90
CA LEU A 178 3.14 -20.02 -3.91
C LEU A 178 3.65 -21.02 -4.94
N VAL A 179 4.16 -22.17 -4.50
CA VAL A 179 4.62 -23.25 -5.38
C VAL A 179 3.46 -23.75 -6.25
N CYS A 180 2.28 -24.00 -5.69
CA CYS A 180 1.09 -24.40 -6.47
C CYS A 180 0.69 -23.35 -7.51
N ILE A 181 0.70 -22.06 -7.16
CA ILE A 181 0.36 -20.97 -8.09
C ILE A 181 1.38 -20.88 -9.22
N VAL A 182 2.68 -20.92 -8.91
CA VAL A 182 3.76 -20.87 -9.91
C VAL A 182 3.70 -22.09 -10.83
N SER A 183 3.48 -23.28 -10.26
CA SER A 183 3.31 -24.53 -11.02
C SER A 183 2.13 -24.43 -11.99
N GLY A 184 0.99 -23.89 -11.55
CA GLY A 184 -0.18 -23.67 -12.40
C GLY A 184 0.05 -22.64 -13.50
N LEU A 185 0.87 -21.61 -13.24
CA LEU A 185 1.25 -20.59 -14.22
C LEU A 185 2.20 -21.15 -15.28
N VAL A 186 3.21 -21.91 -14.85
CA VAL A 186 4.14 -22.62 -15.75
C VAL A 186 3.39 -23.59 -16.65
N ASN A 187 2.49 -24.39 -16.09
CA ASN A 187 1.71 -25.38 -16.85
C ASN A 187 0.78 -24.70 -17.89
N LYS A 188 0.21 -23.52 -17.55
CA LYS A 188 -0.59 -22.73 -18.49
C LYS A 188 0.24 -22.10 -19.62
N ILE A 189 1.46 -21.64 -19.32
CA ILE A 189 2.39 -21.11 -20.33
C ILE A 189 2.85 -22.24 -21.26
N GLU A 190 3.12 -23.43 -20.73
CA GLU A 190 3.54 -24.61 -21.49
C GLU A 190 2.43 -25.08 -22.43
N HIS A 191 1.17 -25.12 -21.97
CA HIS A 191 0.01 -25.39 -22.82
C HIS A 191 -0.17 -24.36 -23.96
N MET A 192 0.05 -23.07 -23.69
CA MET A 192 0.01 -22.02 -24.73
C MET A 192 1.15 -22.16 -25.75
N ARG A 193 2.34 -22.58 -25.31
CA ARG A 193 3.51 -22.83 -26.16
C ARG A 193 3.32 -24.04 -27.08
N VAL A 194 2.73 -25.12 -26.56
CA VAL A 194 2.45 -26.34 -27.34
C VAL A 194 1.35 -26.09 -28.38
N SER A 195 0.30 -25.32 -28.03
CA SER A 195 -0.77 -24.95 -28.98
C SER A 195 -0.26 -24.04 -30.12
N GLY A 196 0.68 -23.14 -29.82
CA GLY A 196 1.34 -22.31 -30.84
C GLY A 196 2.29 -23.07 -31.78
N ALA A 197 2.86 -24.20 -31.34
CA ALA A 197 3.77 -25.01 -32.16
C ALA A 197 3.03 -25.80 -33.27
N HIS A 198 1.75 -26.14 -33.07
CA HIS A 198 0.94 -26.81 -34.08
C HIS A 198 0.52 -25.90 -35.24
N LEU A 199 0.55 -24.57 -35.09
CA LEU A 199 0.22 -23.62 -36.16
C LEU A 199 1.36 -23.41 -37.17
N TRP A 200 2.61 -23.75 -36.82
CA TRP A 200 3.76 -23.64 -37.73
C TRP A 200 4.08 -24.92 -38.51
N GLN A 201 3.44 -26.05 -38.18
CA GLN A 201 3.62 -27.32 -38.90
C GLN A 201 2.60 -27.51 -40.04
N GLY A 202 1.68 -26.57 -40.23
CA GLY A 202 0.65 -26.58 -41.28
C GLY A 202 0.82 -25.50 -42.36
N LEU A 203 1.97 -24.81 -42.38
CA LEU A 203 2.40 -23.83 -43.40
C LEU A 203 3.70 -24.32 -44.02
#